data_AF-A0A485MD24-F1
#
_entry.id   AF-A0A485MD24-F1
#
_cell.length_a   1.000
_cell.length_b   1.000
_cell.length_c   1.000
_cell.angle_alpha   90.00
_cell.angle_beta   90.00
_cell.angle_gamma   90.00
#
_symmetry.space_group_name_H-M   'P 1'
#
loop_
_entity.id
_entity.type
_entity.pdbx_description
1 polymer ?
#
loop_
_entity_poly.entity_id
_entity_poly.type
_entity_poly.pdbx_seq_one_letter_code
_entity_poly.pdbx_strand_id
1 'polypeptide(L)'
;MTSPGTRSATRTNLLEGLGFDLKVIRVWDIHQGSQSVVRMLSRLKREGHLKHRDILFIDGDRKFTSMSPWDAEGIYDVKAQMTDFRDAEKKTRSRSSTLWLKKNAHKNQGIHHLSEPSHLPVSC
;
A
#
# COMPACT_ATOMS: atom_id res chain seq x y z
N MET A 1 2.44 -1.45 6.35
CA MET A 1 1.29 -2.07 5.67
C MET A 1 1.68 -3.21 4.73
N THR A 2 2.73 -3.10 3.90
CA THR A 2 3.03 -4.06 2.81
C THR A 2 3.81 -5.31 3.23
N SER A 3 4.61 -5.24 4.29
CA SER A 3 5.46 -6.37 4.73
C SER A 3 4.72 -7.67 5.10
N PRO A 4 3.49 -7.69 5.66
CA PRO A 4 2.74 -8.93 5.89
C PRO A 4 2.41 -9.72 4.61
N GLY A 5 2.28 -9.04 3.47
CA GLY A 5 2.02 -9.67 2.18
C GLY A 5 3.26 -10.29 1.53
N THR A 6 4.44 -10.02 2.07
CA THR A 6 5.73 -10.49 1.54
C THR A 6 6.24 -11.72 2.30
N ARG A 7 7.09 -12.53 1.67
CA ARG A 7 7.68 -13.73 2.28
C ARG A 7 9.20 -13.71 2.18
N SER A 8 9.85 -14.50 3.04
CA SER A 8 11.30 -14.76 3.00
C SER A 8 12.14 -13.46 2.90
N ALA A 9 13.16 -13.43 2.05
CA ALA A 9 14.07 -12.31 1.85
C ALA A 9 13.38 -10.99 1.49
N THR A 10 12.28 -11.00 0.73
CA THR A 10 11.56 -9.76 0.39
C THR A 10 11.03 -9.06 1.64
N ARG A 11 10.57 -9.82 2.63
CA ARG A 11 10.06 -9.26 3.89
C ARG A 11 11.19 -8.67 4.73
N THR A 12 12.30 -9.40 4.84
CA THR A 12 13.50 -8.97 5.56
C THR A 12 14.05 -7.68 4.95
N ASN A 13 14.32 -7.68 3.64
CA ASN A 13 14.87 -6.54 2.92
C ASN A 13 13.98 -5.30 3.03
N LEU A 14 12.66 -5.47 2.98
CA LEU A 14 11.73 -4.36 3.13
C LEU A 14 11.79 -3.75 4.53
N LEU A 15 11.84 -4.57 5.58
CA LEU A 15 11.85 -4.07 6.96
C LEU A 15 13.23 -3.46 7.32
N GLU A 16 14.31 -4.10 6.91
CA GLU A 16 15.67 -3.55 7.09
C GLU A 16 15.86 -2.27 6.26
N GLY A 17 15.33 -2.21 5.05
CA GLY A 17 15.34 -1.01 4.20
C GLY A 17 14.51 0.15 4.78
N LEU A 18 13.56 -0.12 5.67
CA LEU A 18 12.85 0.89 6.46
C LEU A 18 13.60 1.31 7.72
N GLY A 19 14.78 0.76 7.97
CA GLY A 19 15.65 1.07 9.10
C GLY A 19 15.44 0.20 10.34
N PHE A 20 14.66 -0.88 10.27
CA PHE A 20 14.51 -1.79 11.39
C PHE A 20 15.65 -2.81 11.45
N ASP A 21 16.36 -2.85 12.57
CA ASP A 21 17.28 -3.95 12.86
C ASP A 21 16.51 -5.18 13.35
N LEU A 22 16.35 -6.17 12.47
CA LEU A 22 15.61 -7.40 12.75
C LEU A 22 16.37 -8.38 13.67
N LYS A 23 17.65 -8.11 13.98
CA LYS A 23 18.39 -8.84 15.03
C LYS A 23 18.01 -8.33 16.41
N VAL A 24 17.55 -7.08 16.51
CA VAL A 24 17.21 -6.40 17.76
C VAL A 24 15.71 -6.40 18.01
N ILE A 25 14.90 -6.16 16.99
CA ILE A 25 13.45 -5.97 17.11
C ILE A 25 12.71 -7.10 16.39
N ARG A 26 11.73 -7.72 17.07
CA ARG A 26 10.89 -8.74 16.44
C ARG A 26 9.92 -8.10 15.47
N VAL A 27 9.68 -8.77 14.35
CA VAL A 27 8.74 -8.30 13.32
C VAL A 27 7.33 -8.06 13.89
N TRP A 28 6.90 -8.87 14.86
CA TRP A 28 5.62 -8.66 15.55
C TRP A 28 5.53 -7.31 16.25
N ASP A 29 6.59 -6.89 16.94
CA ASP A 29 6.63 -5.62 17.67
C ASP A 29 6.60 -4.43 16.71
N ILE A 30 7.24 -4.56 15.53
CA ILE A 30 7.17 -3.57 14.44
C ILE A 30 5.72 -3.40 13.95
N HIS A 31 5.01 -4.51 13.75
CA HIS A 31 3.61 -4.46 13.31
C HIS A 31 2.69 -3.86 14.39
N GLN A 32 2.87 -4.22 15.66
CA GLN A 32 2.10 -3.66 16.77
C GLN A 32 2.34 -2.15 16.92
N GLY A 33 3.59 -1.70 16.85
CA GLY A 33 3.93 -0.28 16.84
C GLY A 33 3.28 0.46 15.68
N SER A 34 3.37 -0.10 14.47
CA SER A 34 2.73 0.45 13.27
C SER A 34 1.22 0.56 13.42
N GLN A 35 0.54 -0.46 13.96
CA GLN A 35 -0.90 -0.44 14.21
C GLN A 35 -1.29 0.64 15.23
N SER A 36 -0.45 0.87 16.25
CA SER A 36 -0.68 1.94 17.21
C SER A 36 -0.65 3.33 16.54
N VAL A 37 0.33 3.55 15.67
CA VAL A 37 0.44 4.78 14.88
C VAL A 37 -0.78 4.96 13.97
N VAL A 38 -1.20 3.91 13.26
CA VAL A 38 -2.41 3.96 12.43
C VAL A 38 -3.63 4.36 13.25
N ARG A 39 -3.87 3.72 14.41
CA ARG A 39 -5.00 4.08 15.29
C ARG A 39 -4.99 5.55 15.70
N MET A 40 -3.81 6.09 16.00
CA MET A 40 -3.65 7.52 16.30
C MET A 40 -4.01 8.39 15.09
N LEU A 41 -3.51 8.06 13.89
CA LEU A 41 -3.83 8.79 12.66
C LEU A 41 -5.34 8.71 12.34
N SER A 42 -5.96 7.54 12.49
CA SER A 42 -7.40 7.35 12.30
C SER A 42 -8.23 8.19 13.28
N ARG A 43 -7.77 8.34 14.52
CA ARG A 43 -8.39 9.22 15.52
C ARG A 43 -8.30 10.68 15.10
N LEU A 44 -7.10 11.16 14.74
CA LEU A 44 -6.90 12.54 14.26
C LEU A 44 -7.73 12.83 13.00
N LYS A 45 -7.88 11.83 12.12
CA LYS A 45 -8.76 11.91 10.94
C LYS A 45 -10.22 12.11 11.32
N ARG A 46 -10.72 11.32 12.28
CA ARG A 46 -12.11 11.41 12.77
C ARG A 46 -12.39 12.73 13.49
N GLU A 47 -11.41 13.26 14.22
CA GLU A 47 -11.48 14.54 14.93
C GLU A 47 -11.29 15.75 14.00
N GLY A 48 -11.03 15.53 12.70
CA GLY A 48 -10.87 16.59 11.71
C GLY A 48 -9.52 17.29 11.75
N HIS A 49 -8.59 16.84 12.59
CA HIS A 49 -7.23 17.37 12.70
C HIS A 49 -6.30 16.89 11.58
N LEU A 50 -6.66 15.79 10.90
CA LEU A 50 -5.87 15.24 9.81
C LEU A 50 -6.76 14.86 8.62
N LYS A 51 -6.32 15.20 7.40
CA LYS A 51 -6.91 14.68 6.16
C LYS A 51 -5.94 13.67 5.57
N HIS A 52 -6.16 12.40 5.89
CA HIS A 52 -5.34 11.29 5.40
C HIS A 52 -6.22 10.18 4.85
N ARG A 53 -5.77 9.54 3.77
CA ARG A 53 -6.45 8.39 3.19
C ARG A 53 -5.47 7.52 2.42
N ASP A 54 -5.27 6.31 2.92
CA ASP A 54 -4.56 5.26 2.20
C ASP A 54 -5.53 4.48 1.31
N ILE A 55 -5.06 4.12 0.12
CA ILE A 55 -5.82 3.30 -0.83
C ILE A 55 -4.90 2.21 -1.37
N LEU A 56 -5.36 0.96 -1.34
CA LEU A 56 -4.70 -0.19 -1.91
C LEU A 56 -5.47 -0.66 -3.15
N PHE A 57 -4.89 -0.45 -4.33
CA PHE A 57 -5.45 -0.95 -5.59
C PHE A 57 -4.91 -2.33 -5.89
N ILE A 58 -5.80 -3.26 -6.24
CA ILE A 58 -5.47 -4.67 -6.41
C ILE A 58 -6.09 -5.21 -7.69
N ASP A 59 -5.33 -6.05 -8.37
CA ASP A 59 -5.76 -6.65 -9.62
C ASP A 59 -6.92 -7.61 -9.37
N GLY A 60 -8.03 -7.39 -10.07
CA GLY A 60 -9.24 -8.20 -9.93
C GLY A 60 -9.03 -9.67 -10.27
N ASP A 61 -8.04 -9.98 -11.11
CA ASP A 61 -7.77 -11.34 -11.59
C ASP A 61 -6.77 -12.12 -10.71
N ARG A 62 -6.24 -11.49 -9.64
CA ARG A 62 -5.26 -12.14 -8.75
C ARG A 62 -5.90 -12.86 -7.58
N LYS A 63 -5.44 -14.09 -7.34
CA LYS A 63 -5.76 -14.87 -6.13
C LYS A 63 -4.81 -14.52 -4.99
N PHE A 64 -5.34 -14.32 -3.79
CA PHE A 64 -4.56 -14.03 -2.58
C PHE A 64 -4.17 -15.32 -1.86
N THR A 65 -2.88 -15.47 -1.53
CA THR A 65 -2.33 -16.70 -0.94
C THR A 65 -1.78 -16.51 0.48
N SER A 66 -1.86 -15.30 1.05
CA SER A 66 -1.37 -15.00 2.40
C SER A 66 -2.31 -14.09 3.18
N MET A 67 -2.36 -12.82 2.83
CA MET A 67 -3.17 -11.83 3.51
C MET A 67 -4.23 -11.29 2.55
N SER A 68 -5.48 -11.31 2.99
CA SER A 68 -6.57 -10.73 2.22
C SER A 68 -6.39 -9.20 2.19
N PRO A 69 -6.67 -8.54 1.06
CA PRO A 69 -6.83 -7.09 1.00
C PRO A 69 -7.69 -6.50 2.10
N TRP A 70 -8.74 -7.22 2.48
CA TRP A 70 -9.70 -6.81 3.48
C TRP A 70 -9.11 -6.89 4.90
N ASP A 71 -8.16 -7.80 5.13
CA ASP A 71 -7.39 -7.84 6.38
C ASP A 71 -6.50 -6.59 6.50
N ALA A 72 -5.97 -6.11 5.37
CA ALA A 72 -5.17 -4.89 5.36
C ALA A 72 -6.04 -3.68 5.69
N GLU A 73 -7.26 -3.62 5.15
CA GLU A 73 -8.24 -2.57 5.43
C GLU A 73 -8.57 -2.50 6.93
N GLY A 74 -8.83 -3.63 7.58
CA GLY A 74 -9.09 -3.67 9.02
C GLY A 74 -7.89 -3.29 9.88
N ILE A 75 -6.68 -3.74 9.51
CA ILE A 75 -5.48 -3.56 10.36
C ILE A 75 -4.84 -2.18 10.17
N TYR A 76 -4.89 -1.64 8.96
CA TYR A 76 -4.14 -0.44 8.57
C TYR A 76 -5.03 0.75 8.17
N ASP A 77 -6.36 0.67 8.32
CA ASP A 77 -7.31 1.73 7.93
C ASP A 77 -7.11 2.22 6.48
N VAL A 78 -6.71 1.28 5.61
CA VAL A 78 -6.53 1.48 4.18
C VAL A 78 -7.80 1.08 3.44
N LYS A 79 -8.21 1.85 2.42
CA LYS A 79 -9.30 1.39 1.56
C LYS A 79 -8.78 0.42 0.51
N ALA A 80 -9.20 -0.85 0.55
CA ALA A 80 -8.91 -1.79 -0.52
C ALA A 80 -9.89 -1.59 -1.70
N GLN A 81 -9.38 -1.65 -2.93
CA GLN A 81 -10.21 -1.59 -4.13
C GLN A 81 -9.67 -2.55 -5.20
N MET A 82 -10.54 -3.45 -5.67
CA MET A 82 -10.24 -4.25 -6.86
C MET A 82 -10.34 -3.39 -8.13
N THR A 83 -9.45 -3.61 -9.08
CA THR A 83 -9.34 -2.89 -10.35
C THR A 83 -8.92 -3.85 -11.45
N ASP A 84 -9.52 -3.75 -12.62
CA ASP A 84 -8.98 -4.40 -13.83
C ASP A 84 -7.89 -3.50 -14.41
N PHE A 85 -6.63 -3.91 -14.27
CA PHE A 85 -5.51 -3.13 -14.78
C PHE A 85 -5.33 -3.25 -16.30
N ARG A 86 -5.95 -4.22 -16.98
CA ARG A 86 -5.91 -4.33 -18.45
C ARG A 86 -6.74 -3.24 -19.11
N ASP A 87 -7.79 -2.78 -18.42
CA ASP A 87 -8.61 -1.67 -18.87
C ASP A 87 -7.86 -0.32 -18.77
N ALA A 88 -6.86 -0.23 -17.87
CA ALA A 88 -5.97 0.92 -17.80
C ALA A 88 -5.00 1.00 -19.00
N GLU A 89 -4.67 -0.15 -19.62
CA GLU A 89 -3.88 -0.24 -20.84
C GLU A 89 -4.69 0.18 -22.08
N LYS A 90 -5.96 -0.26 -22.18
CA LYS A 90 -6.86 0.10 -23.28
C LYS A 90 -7.43 1.52 -23.18
N LYS A 91 -7.51 2.08 -21.97
CA LYS A 91 -8.14 3.36 -21.69
C LYS A 91 -7.22 4.25 -20.87
N THR A 92 -6.11 4.64 -21.50
CA THR A 92 -5.22 5.72 -21.06
C THR A 92 -4.75 5.59 -19.61
N ARG A 93 -3.47 5.19 -19.46
CA ARG A 93 -2.51 5.82 -18.53
C ARG A 93 -3.08 7.15 -18.02
N SER A 94 -3.41 7.24 -16.73
CA SER A 94 -3.82 8.50 -16.09
C SER A 94 -5.29 8.96 -16.26
N ARG A 95 -6.30 8.08 -16.45
CA ARG A 95 -7.72 8.49 -16.27
C ARG A 95 -8.31 8.11 -14.92
N SER A 96 -8.21 6.88 -14.45
CA SER A 96 -8.90 6.49 -13.21
C SER A 96 -8.25 7.07 -11.94
N SER A 97 -6.92 6.97 -11.83
CA SER A 97 -6.14 7.61 -10.76
C SER A 97 -6.24 9.13 -10.82
N THR A 98 -6.23 9.72 -12.01
CA THR A 98 -6.25 11.18 -12.21
C THR A 98 -7.64 11.78 -12.07
N LEU A 99 -8.71 11.04 -12.38
CA LEU A 99 -10.09 11.43 -12.10
C LEU A 99 -10.36 11.34 -10.59
N TRP A 100 -9.81 10.34 -9.90
CA TRP A 100 -9.82 10.27 -8.44
C TRP A 100 -9.00 11.38 -7.80
N LEU A 101 -7.77 11.61 -8.26
CA LEU A 101 -6.90 12.69 -7.79
C LEU A 101 -7.55 14.05 -8.06
N LYS A 102 -8.12 14.32 -9.24
CA LYS A 102 -8.87 15.56 -9.52
C LYS A 102 -10.09 15.74 -8.63
N LYS A 103 -10.88 14.68 -8.37
CA LYS A 103 -12.01 14.72 -7.42
C LYS A 103 -11.57 14.99 -5.98
N ASN A 104 -10.32 14.69 -5.63
CA ASN A 104 -9.80 14.80 -4.27
C ASN A 104 -8.56 15.73 -4.18
N ALA A 105 -8.31 16.55 -5.21
CA ALA A 105 -7.08 17.34 -5.36
C ALA A 105 -6.98 18.44 -4.29
N HIS A 106 -8.11 18.91 -3.79
CA HIS A 106 -8.16 19.81 -2.64
C HIS A 106 -7.83 19.12 -1.29
N LYS A 107 -7.53 17.81 -1.28
CA LYS A 107 -7.31 17.04 -0.06
C LYS A 107 -6.01 16.24 -0.01
N ASN A 108 -5.38 15.85 -1.12
CA ASN A 108 -4.18 14.99 -1.12
C ASN A 108 -3.08 15.49 -2.09
N GLN A 109 -1.89 15.78 -1.57
CA GLN A 109 -0.63 15.98 -2.32
C GLN A 109 0.25 14.73 -2.20
N GLY A 110 0.08 13.70 -3.05
CA GLY A 110 0.86 12.47 -2.79
C GLY A 110 0.83 11.32 -3.78
N ILE A 111 0.75 11.54 -5.09
CA ILE A 111 1.14 10.48 -6.04
C ILE A 111 2.05 11.08 -7.13
N HIS A 112 3.35 10.83 -7.01
CA HIS A 112 4.34 11.03 -8.05
C HIS A 112 4.83 9.66 -8.52
N HIS A 113 4.48 9.31 -9.77
CA HIS A 113 4.97 8.17 -10.56
C HIS A 113 4.61 6.74 -10.11
N LEU A 114 3.89 6.03 -10.98
CA LEU A 114 3.94 4.58 -11.09
C LEU A 114 5.18 4.23 -11.92
N SER A 115 6.19 3.62 -11.31
CA SER A 115 7.36 3.11 -12.04
C SER A 115 6.98 1.84 -12.81
N GLU A 116 7.32 1.82 -14.11
CA GLU A 116 7.24 0.62 -14.95
C GLU A 116 8.19 -0.47 -14.40
N PRO A 117 7.85 -1.76 -14.48
CA PRO A 117 8.80 -2.82 -14.23
C PRO A 117 9.88 -2.76 -15.31
N SER A 118 11.11 -2.46 -14.90
CA SER A 118 12.29 -2.57 -15.76
C SER A 118 12.44 -4.02 -16.22
N HIS A 119 12.19 -4.27 -17.49
CA HIS A 119 12.57 -5.50 -18.16
C HIS A 119 14.11 -5.59 -18.16
N LEU A 120 14.68 -6.34 -17.22
CA LEU A 120 16.03 -6.87 -17.37
C LEU A 120 15.91 -8.29 -17.95
N PRO A 121 16.60 -8.61 -19.05
CA PRO A 121 16.62 -9.97 -19.58
C PRO A 121 17.38 -10.87 -18.61
N VAL A 122 16.73 -11.96 -18.21
CA VAL A 122 17.38 -13.08 -17.54
C VAL A 122 18.11 -13.87 -18.64
N SER A 123 19.44 -13.79 -18.67
CA SER A 123 20.24 -14.80 -19.36
C SER A 123 20.57 -15.90 -18.35
N CYS A 124 20.29 -17.15 -18.75
CA CYS A 124 20.65 -18.38 -18.07
C CYS A 124 22.17 -18.52 -17.88
#